data_AF-A0A8J6PJX7-F1
#
_entry.id   AF-A0A8J6PJX7-F1
#
_cell.length_a   1.000
_cell.length_b   1.000
_cell.length_c   1.000
_cell.angle_alpha   90.00
_cell.angle_beta   90.00
_cell.angle_gamma   90.00
#
_symmetry.space_group_name_H-M   'P 1'
#
loop_
_entity.id
_entity.type
_entity.pdbx_description
1 polymer ?
#
loop_
_entity_poly.entity_id
_entity_poly.type
_entity_poly.pdbx_seq_one_letter_code
_entity_poly.pdbx_strand_id
1 'polypeptide(L)' 'MFEWSEEDLMVRDALRGFIDKEVRPHIDELESGALPPYDIARKLLRTFGVDKMAQEALEK' A
#
# COMPACT_ATOMS: atom_id res chain seq x y z
N MET A 1 11.48 0.97 24.78
CA MET A 1 10.67 0.40 23.69
C MET A 1 9.62 1.43 23.36
N PHE A 2 9.58 1.94 22.15
CA PHE A 2 8.51 2.85 21.74
C PHE A 2 7.30 1.99 21.39
N GLU A 3 6.25 2.04 22.22
CA GLU A 3 4.97 1.44 21.88
C GLU A 3 4.35 2.22 20.73
N TRP A 4 3.79 1.48 19.78
CA TRP A 4 3.04 2.07 18.68
C TRP A 4 1.72 2.58 19.24
N SER A 5 1.27 3.74 18.76
CA SER A 5 -0.06 4.25 19.10
C SER A 5 -1.15 3.30 18.59
N GLU A 6 -2.36 3.43 19.11
CA GLU A 6 -3.51 2.68 18.60
C GLU A 6 -3.74 2.98 17.11
N GLU A 7 -3.56 4.24 16.71
CA GLU A 7 -3.65 4.68 15.33
C GLU A 7 -2.58 4.03 14.43
N ASP A 8 -1.33 3.96 14.89
CA ASP A 8 -0.26 3.27 14.16
C ASP A 8 -0.59 1.78 13.95
N LEU A 9 -1.14 1.12 14.97
CA LEU A 9 -1.55 -0.27 14.90
C LEU A 9 -2.71 -0.48 13.92
N MET A 10 -3.68 0.44 13.89
CA MET A 10 -4.78 0.40 12.93
C MET A 10 -4.27 0.55 11.49
N VAL A 11 -3.38 1.51 11.23
CA VAL A 11 -2.79 1.70 9.89
C VAL A 11 -2.01 0.47 9.45
N ARG A 12 -1.21 -0.11 10.35
CA ARG A 12 -0.46 -1.34 10.11
C ARG A 12 -1.37 -2.50 9.72
N ASP A 13 -2.47 -2.68 10.43
CA ASP A 13 -3.38 -3.80 10.19
C ASP A 13 -4.15 -3.60 8.89
N ALA A 14 -4.52 -2.36 8.54
CA ALA A 14 -5.07 -2.04 7.23
C ALA A 14 -4.08 -2.33 6.09
N LEU A 15 -2.81 -1.95 6.23
CA LEU A 15 -1.76 -2.25 5.24
C LEU A 15 -1.53 -3.76 5.08
N ARG A 16 -1.49 -4.52 6.18
CA ARG A 16 -1.38 -5.98 6.12
C ARG A 16 -2.58 -6.61 5.42
N GLY A 17 -3.79 -6.14 5.73
CA GLY A 17 -5.00 -6.57 5.05
C GLY A 17 -4.99 -6.29 3.54
N PHE A 18 -4.40 -5.17 3.12
CA PHE A 18 -4.17 -4.90 1.70
C PHE A 18 -3.16 -5.88 1.10
N ILE A 19 -2.01 -6.10 1.74
CA ILE A 19 -0.96 -7.01 1.26
C ILE A 19 -1.51 -8.43 1.08
N ASP A 20 -2.26 -8.94 2.05
CA ASP A 20 -2.81 -10.30 1.98
C ASP A 20 -3.83 -10.47 0.85
N LYS A 21 -4.56 -9.41 0.50
CA LYS A 21 -5.58 -9.44 -0.56
C LYS A 21 -5.03 -9.15 -1.95
N GLU A 22 -4.05 -8.26 -2.05
CA GLU A 22 -3.68 -7.62 -3.32
C GLU A 22 -2.25 -7.95 -3.75
N VAL A 23 -1.38 -8.40 -2.83
CA VAL A 23 0.02 -8.70 -3.13
C VAL A 23 0.28 -10.20 -3.04
N ARG A 24 -0.05 -10.82 -1.90
CA ARG A 24 0.25 -12.23 -1.62
C ARG A 24 -0.29 -13.20 -2.68
N PRO A 25 -1.49 -13.02 -3.27
CA PRO A 25 -1.98 -13.91 -4.31
C PRO A 25 -1.15 -13.91 -5.60
N HIS A 26 -0.36 -12.86 -5.83
CA HIS A 26 0.39 -12.65 -7.08
C HIS A 26 1.91 -12.71 -6.89
N ILE A 27 2.39 -13.19 -5.74
CA ILE A 27 3.81 -13.06 -5.37
C ILE A 27 4.75 -13.73 -6.37
N ASP A 28 4.42 -14.93 -6.85
CA ASP A 28 5.24 -15.67 -7.82
C ASP A 28 5.31 -14.95 -9.18
N GLU A 29 4.20 -14.37 -9.63
CA GLU A 29 4.12 -13.59 -10.87
C GLU A 29 4.89 -12.27 -10.78
N LEU A 30 4.83 -11.63 -9.62
CA LEU A 30 5.58 -10.40 -9.32
C LEU A 30 7.09 -10.66 -9.27
N GLU A 31 7.51 -11.74 -8.61
CA GLU A 31 8.94 -12.11 -8.47
C GLU A 31 9.56 -12.56 -9.79
N SER A 32 8.80 -13.32 -10.60
CA SER A 32 9.24 -13.73 -11.95
C SER A 32 9.22 -12.59 -12.97
N GLY A 33 8.53 -11.48 -12.65
CA GLY A 33 8.31 -10.36 -13.56
C GLY A 33 7.25 -10.61 -14.63
N ALA A 34 6.49 -11.71 -14.54
CA ALA A 34 5.34 -11.98 -15.40
C ALA A 34 4.22 -10.96 -15.20
N LEU A 35 4.08 -10.46 -13.96
CA LEU A 35 3.18 -9.37 -13.61
C LEU A 35 3.99 -8.13 -13.20
N PRO A 36 3.88 -7.00 -13.94
CA PRO A 36 4.46 -5.75 -13.47
C PRO A 36 3.67 -5.19 -12.26
N PRO A 37 4.33 -4.60 -11.25
CA PRO A 37 3.68 -4.21 -9.98
C PRO A 37 2.84 -2.92 -10.08
N TYR A 38 2.82 -2.25 -11.23
CA TYR A 38 2.30 -0.88 -11.35
C TYR A 38 0.82 -0.75 -10.99
N ASP A 39 -0.01 -1.74 -11.30
CA ASP A 39 -1.43 -1.69 -10.97
C ASP A 39 -1.67 -1.83 -9.47
N ILE A 40 -0.99 -2.80 -8.84
CA ILE A 40 -1.05 -3.01 -7.38
C ILE A 40 -0.49 -1.77 -6.65
N ALA A 41 0.62 -1.21 -7.11
CA ALA A 41 1.22 -0.01 -6.52
C ALA A 41 0.30 1.21 -6.65
N ARG A 42 -0.30 1.45 -7.82
CA ARG A 42 -1.29 2.52 -8.00
C ARG A 42 -2.52 2.32 -7.12
N LYS A 43 -2.97 1.07 -6.96
CA LYS A 43 -4.10 0.73 -6.08
C LYS A 43 -3.76 1.00 -4.61
N LEU A 44 -2.54 0.69 -4.17
CA LEU A 44 -2.08 1.01 -2.81
C LEU A 44 -2.17 2.52 -2.54
N LEU A 45 -1.58 3.33 -3.42
CA LEU A 45 -1.57 4.79 -3.27
C LEU A 45 -2.99 5.37 -3.22
N ARG A 46 -3.88 4.90 -4.09
CA ARG A 46 -5.30 5.31 -4.11
C ARG A 46 -6.06 4.88 -2.86
N THR A 47 -5.84 3.64 -2.40
CA THR A 47 -6.56 3.06 -1.27
C THR A 47 -6.27 3.80 0.03
N PHE A 48 -5.02 4.22 0.22
CA PHE A 48 -4.58 4.95 1.41
C PHE A 48 -4.51 6.48 1.19
N GLY A 49 -5.05 6.98 0.07
CA GLY A 49 -5.17 8.41 -0.22
C GLY A 49 -3.84 9.16 -0.46
N VAL A 50 -2.73 8.43 -0.63
CA VAL A 50 -1.40 8.99 -0.85
C VAL A 50 -1.32 9.73 -2.19
N ASP A 51 -2.09 9.28 -3.18
CA ASP A 51 -2.19 9.94 -4.49
C ASP A 51 -2.76 11.36 -4.37
N LYS A 52 -3.82 11.54 -3.59
CA LYS A 52 -4.41 12.87 -3.33
C LYS A 52 -3.48 13.77 -2.55
N MET A 53 -2.86 13.25 -1.49
CA MET A 53 -1.89 14.01 -0.68
C MET A 53 -0.72 14.49 -1.55
N ALA A 54 -0.23 13.65 -2.46
CA ALA A 54 0.84 14.02 -3.38
C ALA A 54 0.39 15.07 -4.39
N GLN A 55 -0.83 14.97 -4.94
CA GLN A 55 -1.39 15.99 -5.84
C GLN A 55 -1.49 17.35 -5.13
N GLU A 56 -2.08 17.39 -3.94
CA GLU A 56 -2.21 18.61 -3.13
C GLU A 56 -0.86 19.23 -2.79
N ALA A 57 0.19 18.41 -2.60
CA ALA A 57 1.54 18.89 -2.33
C ALA A 57 2.20 19.57 -3.55
N LEU A 58 1.80 19.22 -4.78
CA LEU A 58 2.32 19.84 -6.01
C LEU A 58 1.64 21.17 -6.37
N GLU A 59 0.45 21.41 -5.82
CA GLU A 59 -0.31 22.66 -6.02
C GLU A 59 0.17 23.81 -5.10
N LYS A 60 1.10 23.52 -4.18
CA LYS A 60 1.77 24.49 -3.31
C LYS A 60 3.08 25.00 -3.91
#